data_AF-A0A944GM30-F1
#
_entry.id   AF-A0A944GM30-F1
#
_cell.length_a   1.000
_cell.length_b   1.000
_cell.length_c   1.000
_cell.angle_alpha   90.00
_cell.angle_beta   90.00
_cell.angle_gamma   90.00
#
_symmetry.space_group_name_H-M   'P 1'
#
loop_
_entity.id
_entity.type
_entity.pdbx_description
1 polymer ?
#
loop_
_entity_poly.entity_id
_entity_poly.type
_entity_poly.pdbx_seq_one_letter_code
_entity_poly.pdbx_strand_id
1 'polypeptide(L)' 'LTVKGLKKTTKLKEKEVFAAIGWLAREGKVNVTEIEKDVEVNLI' A
#
# COMPACT_ATOMS: atom_id res chain seq x y z
N LEU A 1 7.24 -2.63 -0.89
CA LEU A 1 7.30 -1.82 0.37
C LEU A 1 6.12 -2.19 1.27
N THR A 2 6.29 -2.35 2.59
CA THR A 2 5.15 -2.72 3.47
C THR A 2 4.24 -1.53 3.78
N VAL A 3 2.97 -1.80 4.10
CA VAL A 3 2.00 -0.75 4.52
C VAL A 3 2.50 0.03 5.75
N LYS A 4 3.17 -0.62 6.70
CA LYS A 4 3.82 0.04 7.84
C LYS A 4 4.90 1.03 7.39
N GLY A 5 5.71 0.65 6.41
CA GLY A 5 6.69 1.54 5.79
C GLY A 5 6.03 2.72 5.09
N LEU A 6 5.00 2.47 4.28
CA LEU A 6 4.25 3.53 3.57
C LEU A 6 3.65 4.55 4.54
N LYS A 7 3.05 4.10 5.64
CA LYS A 7 2.51 4.97 6.69
C LYS A 7 3.57 5.89 7.29
N LYS A 8 4.78 5.37 7.52
CA LYS A 8 5.90 6.14 8.08
C LYS A 8 6.45 7.17 7.10
N THR A 9 6.59 6.81 5.83
CA THR A 9 7.19 7.68 4.79
C THR A 9 6.22 8.77 4.32
N THR A 10 4.95 8.42 4.14
CA THR A 10 3.91 9.36 3.64
C THR A 10 3.33 10.23 4.74
N LYS A 11 3.53 9.87 6.02
CA LYS A 11 2.90 10.49 7.20
C LYS A 11 1.36 10.51 7.13
N LEU A 12 0.77 9.65 6.33
CA LEU A 12 -0.68 9.51 6.19
C LEU A 12 -1.26 8.60 7.28
N LYS A 13 -2.56 8.74 7.55
CA LYS A 13 -3.26 7.79 8.41
C LYS A 13 -3.42 6.46 7.69
N GLU A 14 -3.53 5.39 8.48
CA GLU A 14 -3.65 4.03 7.95
C GLU A 14 -4.81 3.87 6.96
N LYS A 15 -5.97 4.46 7.27
CA LYS A 15 -7.13 4.49 6.37
C LYS A 15 -6.84 5.18 5.04
N GLU A 16 -6.06 6.26 5.07
CA GLU A 16 -5.70 7.02 3.86
C GLU A 16 -4.69 6.25 3.01
N VAL A 17 -3.72 5.58 3.65
CA VAL A 17 -2.77 4.69 2.97
C VAL A 17 -3.51 3.58 2.24
N PHE A 18 -4.45 2.90 2.91
CA PHE A 18 -5.26 1.85 2.27
C PHE A 18 -6.15 2.38 1.15
N ALA A 19 -6.77 3.55 1.31
CA ALA A 19 -7.57 4.18 0.26
C ALA A 19 -6.72 4.52 -0.98
N ALA A 20 -5.51 5.08 -0.77
CA ALA A 20 -4.59 5.43 -1.84
C ALA A 20 -4.07 4.18 -2.57
N ILE A 21 -3.68 3.13 -1.83
CA ILE A 21 -3.25 1.85 -2.41
C ILE A 21 -4.39 1.23 -3.24
N GLY A 22 -5.62 1.21 -2.71
CA GLY A 22 -6.77 0.67 -3.43
C GLY A 22 -7.08 1.42 -4.72
N TRP A 23 -6.92 2.75 -4.73
CA TRP A 23 -7.07 3.57 -5.93
C TRP A 23 -5.98 3.26 -6.97
N LEU A 24 -4.72 3.21 -6.55
CA LEU A 24 -3.60 2.89 -7.43
C LEU A 24 -3.69 1.47 -8.00
N ALA A 25 -4.19 0.51 -7.21
CA ALA A 25 -4.42 -0.85 -7.64
C ALA A 25 -5.54 -0.92 -8.68
N ARG A 26 -6.61 -0.12 -8.52
CA ARG A 26 -7.70 0.00 -9.51
C ARG A 26 -7.21 0.59 -10.83
N GLU A 27 -6.23 1.50 -10.79
CA GLU A 27 -5.58 2.01 -11.99
C GLU A 27 -4.53 1.06 -12.59
N GLY A 28 -4.22 -0.07 -11.94
CA GLY A 28 -3.20 -1.02 -12.40
C GLY A 28 -1.76 -0.49 -12.28
N LYS A 29 -1.51 0.43 -11.35
CA LYS A 29 -0.18 1.04 -11.11
C LYS A 29 0.63 0.33 -10.02
N VAL A 30 -0.06 -0.36 -9.11
CA VAL A 30 0.55 -1.10 -8.00
C VAL A 30 -0.04 -2.50 -7.91
N ASN A 31 0.82 -3.45 -7.54
CA ASN A 31 0.45 -4.78 -7.09
C ASN A 31 0.49 -4.83 -5.56
N VAL A 32 -0.54 -5.44 -4.98
CA VAL A 32 -0.67 -5.64 -3.53
C VAL A 32 -0.59 -7.14 -3.27
N THR A 33 0.40 -7.55 -2.50
CA THR A 33 0.64 -8.95 -2.16
C THR A 33 0.61 -9.11 -0.65
N GLU A 34 -0.16 -10.09 -0.18
CA GLU A 34 -0.14 -10.48 1.23
C GLU A 34 1.01 -11.47 1.45
N ILE A 35 1.95 -11.13 2.33
CA ILE A 35 3.07 -11.98 2.70
C ILE A 35 2.97 -12.25 4.20
N GLU A 36 2.55 -13.47 4.53
CA GLU A 36 2.33 -13.96 5.90
C GLU A 36 1.40 -13.09 6.76
N LYS A 37 1.95 -12.05 7.40
CA LYS A 37 1.25 -11.13 8.32
C LYS A 37 1.45 -9.66 7.97
N ASP A 38 2.09 -9.37 6.84
CA ASP A 38 2.29 -8.01 6.35
C ASP A 38 1.78 -7.91 4.90
N VAL A 39 1.32 -6.71 4.55
CA VAL A 39 0.88 -6.39 3.20
C VAL A 39 1.99 -5.62 2.52
N GLU A 40 2.47 -6.16 1.40
CA GLU A 40 3.50 -5.55 0.58
C GLU A 40 2.88 -4.94 -0.68
N VAL A 41 3.32 -3.73 -1.02
CA VAL A 41 2.90 -2.99 -2.21
C VAL A 41 4.10 -2.76 -3.11
N ASN A 42 3.99 -3.18 -4.36
CA ASN A 42 5.02 -3.06 -5.39
C ASN A 42 4.44 -2.33 -6.60
N LEU A 43 5.26 -1.57 -7.32
CA LEU A 43 4.85 -0.93 -8.57
C LEU A 43 4.81 -1.99 -9.68
N ILE A 44 3.91 -1.81 -10.65
CA ILE A 44 3.85 -2.62 -11.87
C ILE A 44 4.79 -2.03 -12.91
#